data_AF-A0A972D8H9-F1
#
_entry.id   AF-A0A972D8H9-F1
#
_cell.length_a   1.000
_cell.length_b   1.000
_cell.length_c   1.000
_cell.angle_alpha   90.00
_cell.angle_beta   90.00
_cell.angle_gamma   90.00
#
_symmetry.space_group_name_H-M   'P 1'
#
loop_
_entity.id
_entity.type
_entity.pdbx_description
1 polymer ?
#
loop_
_entity_poly.entity_id
_entity_poly.type
_entity_poly.pdbx_seq_one_letter_code
_entity_poly.pdbx_strand_id
1 'polypeptide(L)'
;MEIYLEKSAIRQIRTSIEDAIEEDDYETLREDIIEAFSDDDIEEIERRIDSGDFYDFISVILDEWSGEDAQELFELLEQQLSEAGIELKLALDDDEEEEEDEIDDDEDEELDFDDDEPEEL
;
A
#
# COMPACT_ATOMS: atom_id res chain seq x y z
N MET A 1 -0.26 1.30 21.86
CA MET A 1 -0.76 2.40 21.02
C MET A 1 -1.61 1.76 19.94
N GLU A 2 -2.63 2.42 19.42
CA GLU A 2 -3.48 1.84 18.38
C GLU A 2 -3.37 2.73 17.13
N ILE A 3 -3.09 2.12 15.98
CA ILE A 3 -3.08 2.77 14.66
C ILE A 3 -4.17 2.14 13.83
N TYR A 4 -4.93 2.95 13.10
CA TYR A 4 -6.04 2.49 12.29
C TYR A 4 -5.81 2.81 10.82
N LEU A 5 -5.78 1.78 9.98
CA LEU A 5 -5.73 1.95 8.53
C LEU A 5 -7.13 1.95 7.95
N GLU A 6 -7.44 2.98 7.16
CA GLU A 6 -8.73 3.13 6.50
C GLU A 6 -8.90 2.13 5.35
N LYS A 7 -10.17 1.81 5.01
CA LYS A 7 -10.50 0.83 3.95
C LYS A 7 -9.88 1.22 2.60
N SER A 8 -9.80 2.51 2.29
CA SER A 8 -9.16 3.03 1.08
C SER A 8 -7.66 2.75 1.04
N ALA A 9 -6.95 3.04 2.13
CA ALA A 9 -5.51 2.79 2.23
C ALA A 9 -5.19 1.30 2.10
N ILE A 10 -6.02 0.45 2.70
CA ILE A 10 -5.86 -1.01 2.62
C ILE A 10 -6.10 -1.52 1.19
N ARG A 11 -7.10 -0.98 0.49
CA ARG A 11 -7.35 -1.31 -0.92
C ARG A 11 -6.19 -0.90 -1.80
N GLN A 12 -5.69 0.34 -1.63
CA GLN A 12 -4.53 0.83 -2.37
C GLN A 12 -3.31 -0.07 -2.15
N ILE A 13 -2.96 -0.37 -0.90
CA ILE A 13 -1.85 -1.27 -0.59
C ILE A 13 -2.04 -2.65 -1.25
N ARG A 14 -3.27 -3.20 -1.27
CA ARG A 14 -3.54 -4.49 -1.94
C ARG A 14 -3.28 -4.43 -3.44
N THR A 15 -3.73 -3.37 -4.11
CA THR A 15 -3.44 -3.16 -5.54
C THR A 15 -1.94 -3.04 -5.77
N SER A 16 -1.24 -2.21 -4.98
CA SER A 16 0.22 -2.06 -5.08
C SER A 16 0.98 -3.36 -4.81
N ILE A 17 0.44 -4.27 -3.99
CA ILE A 17 1.00 -5.60 -3.75
C ILE A 17 0.88 -6.48 -5.00
N GLU A 18 -0.28 -6.48 -5.64
CA GLU A 18 -0.50 -7.24 -6.88
C GLU A 18 0.45 -6.76 -7.98
N ASP A 19 0.57 -5.44 -8.14
CA ASP A 19 1.48 -4.82 -9.11
C ASP A 19 2.95 -5.12 -8.79
N ALA A 20 3.36 -4.99 -7.52
CA ALA A 20 4.72 -5.29 -7.10
C ALA A 20 5.12 -6.75 -7.33
N ILE A 21 4.20 -7.70 -7.14
CA ILE A 21 4.42 -9.12 -7.43
C ILE A 21 4.55 -9.36 -8.94
N GLU A 22 3.71 -8.69 -9.76
CA GLU A 22 3.75 -8.84 -11.21
C GLU A 22 5.00 -8.22 -11.84
N GLU A 23 5.40 -7.04 -11.36
CA GLU A 23 6.51 -6.26 -11.90
C GLU A 23 7.86 -6.53 -11.21
N ASP A 24 7.86 -7.27 -10.09
CA ASP A 24 9.01 -7.49 -9.19
C ASP A 24 9.60 -6.14 -8.70
N ASP A 25 8.72 -5.13 -8.51
CA ASP A 25 9.06 -3.79 -8.03
C ASP A 25 8.43 -3.49 -6.67
N TYR A 26 9.20 -3.71 -5.60
CA TYR A 26 8.78 -3.42 -4.23
C TYR A 26 9.09 -1.99 -3.79
N GLU A 27 9.73 -1.17 -4.64
CA GLU A 27 10.06 0.21 -4.28
C GLU A 27 8.78 1.05 -4.19
N THR A 28 7.92 0.92 -5.20
CA THR A 28 6.61 1.59 -5.27
C THR A 28 5.70 1.13 -4.13
N LEU A 29 5.59 -0.19 -3.91
CA LEU A 29 4.82 -0.76 -2.80
C LEU A 29 5.22 -0.19 -1.43
N ARG A 30 6.53 -0.04 -1.19
CA ARG A 30 7.00 0.56 0.06
C ARG A 30 6.52 2.00 0.24
N GLU A 31 6.54 2.80 -0.83
CA GLU A 31 6.06 4.18 -0.79
C GLU A 31 4.57 4.21 -0.47
N ASP A 32 3.77 3.39 -1.15
CA ASP A 32 2.33 3.27 -0.89
C ASP A 32 2.02 2.83 0.56
N ILE A 33 2.78 1.88 1.10
CA ILE A 33 2.64 1.47 2.51
C ILE A 33 2.94 2.63 3.43
N ILE A 34 3.97 3.43 3.16
CA ILE A 34 4.33 4.56 4.02
C ILE A 34 3.25 5.64 3.96
N GLU A 35 2.74 5.95 2.78
CA GLU A 35 1.69 6.95 2.56
C GLU A 35 0.35 6.57 3.20
N ALA A 36 0.13 5.29 3.48
CA ALA A 36 -1.04 4.84 4.23
C ALA A 36 -1.03 5.25 5.72
N PHE A 37 0.12 5.61 6.29
CA PHE A 37 0.25 6.06 7.67
C PHE A 37 0.30 7.59 7.73
N SER A 38 -0.32 8.17 8.76
CA SER A 38 -0.19 9.61 9.00
C SER A 38 1.21 9.97 9.49
N ASP A 39 1.67 11.20 9.25
CA ASP A 39 2.97 11.68 9.76
C ASP A 39 3.10 11.48 11.29
N ASP A 40 2.02 11.73 12.04
CA ASP A 40 1.99 11.50 13.49
C ASP A 40 2.16 10.01 13.86
N ASP A 41 1.55 9.10 13.09
CA ASP A 41 1.71 7.66 13.28
C ASP A 41 3.16 7.23 13.00
N ILE A 42 3.72 7.71 11.88
CA ILE A 42 5.11 7.46 11.48
C ILE A 42 6.07 7.91 12.58
N GLU A 43 5.95 9.16 13.03
CA GLU A 43 6.81 9.70 14.10
C GLU A 43 6.71 8.88 15.40
N GLU A 44 5.52 8.39 15.75
CA GLU A 44 5.31 7.58 16.94
C GLU A 44 5.86 6.15 16.78
N ILE A 45 5.77 5.57 15.58
CA ILE A 45 6.39 4.28 15.23
C ILE A 45 7.91 4.41 15.35
N GLU A 46 8.53 5.42 14.71
CA GLU A 46 9.98 5.67 14.74
C GLU A 46 10.54 5.83 16.15
N ARG A 47 9.77 6.41 17.08
CA ARG A 47 10.19 6.55 18.48
C ARG A 47 10.21 5.22 19.25
N ARG A 48 9.56 4.18 18.74
CA ARG A 48 9.38 2.89 19.43
C ARG A 48 10.17 1.75 18.79
N ILE A 49 10.34 1.76 17.48
CA ILE A 49 11.11 0.76 16.75
C ILE A 49 12.63 0.94 16.97
N ASP A 50 13.39 -0.15 16.88
CA ASP A 50 14.85 -0.13 17.05
C ASP A 50 15.60 0.52 15.87
N SER A 51 15.04 0.51 14.65
CA SER A 51 15.65 1.15 13.47
C SER A 51 15.71 2.68 13.61
N GLY A 52 14.71 3.27 14.28
CA GLY A 52 14.53 4.71 14.40
C GLY A 52 14.15 5.41 13.09
N ASP A 53 13.81 4.65 12.05
CA ASP A 53 13.44 5.11 10.72
C ASP A 53 12.37 4.18 10.14
N PHE A 54 11.23 4.74 9.73
CA PHE A 54 10.08 3.95 9.28
C PHE A 54 10.30 3.35 7.89
N TYR A 55 11.04 4.02 7.03
CA TYR A 55 11.35 3.51 5.69
C TYR A 55 12.25 2.27 5.75
N ASP A 56 13.27 2.28 6.62
CA ASP A 56 14.12 1.12 6.89
C ASP A 56 13.30 -0.03 7.48
N PHE A 57 12.37 0.27 8.39
CA PHE A 57 11.46 -0.71 8.97
C PHE A 57 10.59 -1.42 7.93
N ILE A 58 9.94 -0.68 7.03
CA ILE A 58 9.16 -1.28 5.94
C ILE A 58 10.07 -2.05 4.98
N SER A 59 11.28 -1.55 4.70
CA SER A 59 12.24 -2.27 3.85
C SER A 59 12.66 -3.62 4.44
N VAL A 60 12.82 -3.71 5.77
CA VAL A 60 13.10 -4.99 6.44
C VAL A 60 11.91 -5.94 6.31
N ILE A 61 10.68 -5.45 6.53
CA ILE A 61 9.48 -6.28 6.36
C ILE A 61 9.35 -6.81 4.93
N LEU A 62 9.62 -5.98 3.93
CA LEU A 62 9.56 -6.39 2.52
C LEU A 62 10.66 -7.38 2.13
N ASP A 63 11.84 -7.33 2.76
CA ASP A 63 12.90 -8.34 2.55
C ASP A 63 12.53 -9.70 3.20
N GLU A 64 11.75 -9.67 4.28
CA GLU A 64 11.23 -10.87 4.95
C GLU A 64 9.99 -11.46 4.26
N TRP A 65 9.19 -10.61 3.60
CA TRP A 65 7.98 -11.01 2.91
C TRP A 65 8.31 -11.90 1.70
N SER A 66 7.58 -13.00 1.57
CA SER A 66 7.83 -13.96 0.50
C SER A 66 7.37 -13.51 -0.89
N GLY A 67 6.55 -12.44 -0.93
CA GLY A 67 5.86 -12.01 -2.16
C GLY A 67 4.66 -12.89 -2.51
N GLU A 68 4.12 -13.70 -1.59
CA GLU A 68 3.01 -14.61 -1.89
C GLU A 68 1.67 -13.87 -1.98
N ASP A 69 1.26 -13.18 -0.91
CA ASP A 69 -0.04 -12.51 -0.85
C ASP A 69 -0.03 -11.33 0.14
N ALA A 70 -1.01 -10.42 -0.01
CA ALA A 70 -1.15 -9.25 0.86
C ALA A 70 -1.40 -9.60 2.33
N GLN A 71 -2.08 -10.72 2.60
CA GLN A 71 -2.37 -11.16 3.95
C GLN A 71 -1.08 -11.40 4.75
N GLU A 72 -0.10 -12.06 4.15
CA GLU A 72 1.20 -12.32 4.77
C GLU A 72 1.92 -11.01 5.12
N LEU A 73 1.92 -10.05 4.20
CA LEU A 73 2.55 -8.75 4.44
C LEU A 73 1.90 -8.01 5.62
N PHE A 74 0.56 -7.99 5.69
CA PHE A 74 -0.14 -7.38 6.83
C PHE A 74 0.12 -8.11 8.16
N GLU A 75 0.25 -9.43 8.15
CA GLU A 75 0.61 -10.22 9.34
C GLU A 75 2.02 -9.90 9.83
N LEU A 76 2.99 -9.76 8.91
CA LEU A 76 4.36 -9.34 9.24
C LEU A 76 4.38 -7.93 9.84
N LEU A 77 3.62 -7.01 9.24
CA LEU A 77 3.53 -5.62 9.67
C LEU A 77 2.89 -5.52 11.07
N GLU A 78 1.79 -6.25 11.30
CA GLU A 78 1.15 -6.33 12.62
C GLU A 78 2.09 -6.93 13.68
N GLN A 79 2.81 -8.01 13.35
CA GLN A 79 3.74 -8.65 14.25
C GLN A 79 4.84 -7.68 14.70
N GLN A 80 5.51 -7.05 13.74
CA GLN A 80 6.62 -6.13 14.01
C GLN A 80 6.17 -4.90 14.79
N LEU A 81 5.00 -4.33 14.46
CA LEU A 81 4.39 -3.24 15.22
C LEU A 81 4.00 -3.67 16.64
N SER A 82 3.50 -4.90 16.82
CA SER A 82 3.14 -5.46 18.12
C SER A 82 4.35 -5.59 19.04
N GLU A 83 5.51 -5.97 18.50
CA GLU A 83 6.79 -5.99 19.24
C GLU A 83 7.20 -4.58 19.72
N ALA A 84 6.89 -3.55 18.95
CA ALA A 84 7.05 -2.15 19.32
C ALA A 84 5.94 -1.62 20.28
N GLY A 85 4.96 -2.46 20.66
CA GLY A 85 3.84 -2.09 21.52
C GLY A 85 2.74 -1.28 20.82
N ILE A 86 2.65 -1.44 19.50
CA ILE A 86 1.69 -0.78 18.61
C ILE A 86 0.74 -1.85 18.07
N GLU A 87 -0.56 -1.62 18.24
CA GLU A 87 -1.62 -2.48 17.74
C GLU A 87 -2.12 -1.88 16.42
N LEU A 88 -1.93 -2.61 15.32
CA LEU A 88 -2.45 -2.25 14.02
C LEU A 88 -3.90 -2.74 13.90
N LYS A 89 -4.81 -1.83 13.55
CA LYS A 89 -6.20 -2.15 13.24
C LYS A 89 -6.45 -1.87 11.77
N LEU A 90 -6.78 -2.92 11.04
CA LEU A 90 -7.22 -2.80 9.66
C LEU A 90 -8.73 -2.59 9.68
N ALA A 91 -9.24 -1.66 8.87
CA ALA A 91 -10.68 -1.48 8.62
C ALA A 91 -11.35 -2.69 7.90
N LEU A 92 -10.79 -3.90 8.04
CA LEU A 92 -11.22 -5.15 7.40
C LEU A 92 -12.08 -6.03 8.33
N ASP A 93 -12.03 -5.82 9.64
CA ASP A 93 -12.81 -6.60 10.60
C ASP A 93 -14.30 -6.20 10.56
N ASP A 94 -15.10 -6.90 9.75
CA ASP A 94 -16.32 -7.66 10.16
C ASP A 94 -17.32 -7.97 9.02
N ASP A 95 -17.00 -7.83 7.73
CA ASP A 95 -17.94 -8.24 6.68
C ASP A 95 -17.28 -9.05 5.57
N GLU A 96 -17.45 -10.37 5.68
CA GLU A 96 -17.60 -11.29 4.55
C GLU A 96 -18.87 -10.96 3.71
N GLU A 97 -19.20 -9.68 3.50
CA GLU A 97 -20.18 -9.28 2.50
C GLU A 97 -19.42 -8.78 1.26
N GLU A 98 -19.49 -9.64 0.24
CA GLU A 98 -19.37 -9.32 -1.17
C GLU A 98 -19.96 -7.94 -1.48
N GLU A 99 -19.14 -6.89 -1.44
CA GLU A 99 -19.36 -5.75 -2.32
C GLU A 99 -18.28 -5.85 -3.38
N GLU A 100 -18.72 -6.28 -4.56
CA GLU A 100 -18.09 -6.01 -5.84
C GLU A 100 -17.59 -4.56 -5.80
N ASP A 101 -16.32 -4.33 -5.48
CA ASP A 101 -15.69 -3.08 -5.84
C ASP A 101 -15.62 -3.10 -7.37
N GLU A 102 -16.65 -2.50 -7.97
CA GLU A 102 -16.58 -1.98 -9.32
C GLU A 102 -15.27 -1.20 -9.41
N ILE A 103 -14.29 -1.81 -10.08
CA ILE A 103 -13.06 -1.18 -10.50
C ILE A 103 -13.51 0.00 -11.38
N ASP A 104 -13.58 1.20 -10.80
CA ASP A 104 -13.69 2.46 -11.53
C ASP A 104 -12.29 2.77 -12.07
N ASP A 105 -11.89 1.98 -13.07
CA ASP A 105 -10.75 2.24 -13.94
C ASP A 105 -11.20 3.30 -14.96
N ASP A 106 -11.48 4.51 -14.47
CA ASP A 106 -11.65 5.70 -15.33
C ASP A 106 -10.28 6.36 -15.53
N GLU A 107 -9.32 5.60 -16.06
CA GLU A 107 -8.09 6.13 -16.69
C GLU A 107 -8.11 5.94 -18.22
N ASP A 108 -9.26 6.17 -18.85
CA ASP A 108 -9.35 6.30 -20.31
C ASP A 108 -8.89 7.71 -20.74
N GLU A 109 -7.58 7.96 -20.63
CA GLU A 109 -6.89 9.09 -21.27
C GLU A 109 -6.72 8.83 -22.78
N GLU A 110 -7.80 8.84 -23.57
CA GLU A 110 -7.70 9.00 -25.02
C GLU A 110 -7.74 10.50 -25.40
N LEU A 111 -6.61 11.18 -25.23
CA LEU A 111 -6.31 12.43 -25.93
C LEU A 111 -6.04 12.17 -27.42
N ASP A 112 -7.09 11.93 -28.20
CA ASP A 112 -6.98 11.92 -29.66
C ASP A 112 -6.99 13.36 -30.21
N PHE A 113 -5.79 13.93 -30.36
CA PHE A 113 -5.57 15.16 -31.12
C PHE A 113 -4.87 14.82 -32.45
N ASP A 114 -5.58 14.16 -33.36
CA ASP A 114 -5.12 14.06 -34.75
C ASP A 114 -5.45 15.36 -35.50
N ASP A 115 -4.42 16.20 -35.61
CA ASP A 115 -4.30 17.40 -36.42
C ASP A 115 -4.35 17.01 -37.92
N ASP A 116 -5.51 17.17 -38.54
CA ASP A 116 -5.73 16.93 -39.98
C ASP A 116 -5.01 17.99 -40.84
N GLU A 117 -3.75 17.71 -41.18
CA GLU A 117 -3.05 18.25 -42.35
C GLU A 117 -2.34 17.06 -43.01
N PRO A 118 -2.44 16.76 -44.34
CA PRO A 118 -2.35 17.74 -45.43
C PRO A 118 -3.12 17.39 -46.74
N GLU A 119 -3.11 18.30 -47.73
CA GLU A 119 -2.75 17.90 -49.11
C GLU A 119 -2.34 19.10 -49.98
N GLU A 120 -1.06 19.13 -50.35
CA GLU A 120 -0.58 19.84 -51.54
C GLU A 120 -1.14 19.16 -52.80
N LEU A 121 -1.81 19.92 -53.68
CA LEU A 121 -1.87 19.67 -55.14
C LEU A 121 -2.32 20.91 -55.93
#